data_AF-A0A7G6XJ45-F1
#
_entry.id   AF-A0A7G6XJ45-F1
#
_cell.length_a   1.000
_cell.length_b   1.000
_cell.length_c   1.000
_cell.angle_alpha   90.00
_cell.angle_beta   90.00
_cell.angle_gamma   90.00
#
_symmetry.space_group_name_H-M   'P 1'
#
loop_
_entity.id
_entity.type
_entity.pdbx_description
1 polymer ?
#
loop_
_entity_poly.entity_id
_entity_poly.type
_entity_poly.pdbx_seq_one_letter_code
_entity_poly.pdbx_strand_id
1 'polypeptide(L)'
;MFAAPDPLVDSIIEATSPSGEGIVNLREDGIRFQGFTVQNNQGSALGGYGINTVVGHSGYLVTNNVIQGNPAGMYYNSSGATQSQVTRNCIRLNNTGFQVQPAAGNGIYSDQGLDNALIDNNAFFQNRNGAITLDKFQNIVRVDINHNVSHQDEALLNIFRSNDSVVADNQAVGNTGAAIFIGDDNHGLQVLRNTVQGSYDGIRAQTFSNVGSDQVLIGNNTVQNVTHDGISAGPNSLTGSTVSDNSVTGSGHDGVLIEDEGGNSGNVVTRNVLQGSVQYDCEDLTTGTGTAGTANTWTDNQAATSNPAALCPARPSLTIEKTHKGDFVGGRKGTYTITVGNAGPGPTNGSTVTVQDVLPQGLTAVSMSGTGWTCSVATLSCTRSDVLAAGAEYPVITLVADVPCSRKPAQGIDTVTVTGGGDSATHTATDPTTIRPGKHCKKPKPHKPTKPHKPHRPHKPHKKPGDHRPVATG
;
A
#
# COMPACT_ATOMS: atom_id res chain seq x y z
N MET A 1 23.54 -14.21 -6.34
CA MET A 1 24.19 -15.38 -6.99
C MET A 1 23.66 -16.63 -6.32
N PHE A 2 22.83 -17.41 -7.01
CA PHE A 2 22.42 -18.73 -6.53
C PHE A 2 23.51 -19.74 -6.92
N ALA A 3 23.88 -20.63 -6.00
CA ALA A 3 24.90 -21.66 -6.24
C ALA A 3 24.50 -22.60 -7.40
N ALA A 4 25.49 -23.15 -8.11
CA ALA A 4 25.27 -24.16 -9.13
C ALA A 4 24.64 -25.42 -8.49
N PRO A 5 23.73 -26.14 -9.20
CA PRO A 5 23.09 -27.35 -8.68
C PRO A 5 24.12 -28.38 -8.22
N ASP A 6 23.87 -29.02 -7.08
CA ASP A 6 24.72 -30.09 -6.55
C ASP A 6 24.02 -31.44 -6.77
N PRO A 7 24.41 -32.24 -7.78
CA PRO A 7 23.79 -33.53 -8.08
C PRO A 7 23.95 -34.59 -6.97
N LEU A 8 24.71 -34.31 -5.90
CA LEU A 8 24.78 -35.16 -4.70
C LEU A 8 23.65 -34.88 -3.69
N VAL A 9 22.90 -33.79 -3.86
CA VAL A 9 21.79 -33.37 -2.98
C VAL A 9 20.51 -33.04 -3.76
N ASP A 10 20.65 -32.62 -5.01
CA ASP A 10 19.54 -32.28 -5.91
C ASP A 10 19.17 -33.47 -6.81
N SER A 11 17.90 -33.85 -6.85
CA SER A 11 17.39 -34.84 -7.81
C SER A 11 17.23 -34.17 -9.18
N ILE A 12 18.25 -34.30 -10.04
CA ILE A 12 18.28 -33.67 -11.37
C ILE A 12 17.67 -34.59 -12.43
N ILE A 13 16.74 -34.05 -13.23
CA ILE A 13 16.22 -34.64 -14.46
C ILE A 13 16.68 -33.76 -15.63
N GLU A 14 17.56 -34.32 -16.46
CA GLU A 14 18.15 -33.65 -17.63
C GLU A 14 18.16 -34.63 -18.81
N ALA A 15 17.59 -34.20 -19.94
CA ALA A 15 17.53 -35.01 -21.14
C ALA A 15 17.38 -34.13 -22.39
N THR A 16 17.69 -34.71 -23.54
CA THR A 16 17.49 -34.10 -24.85
C THR A 16 16.28 -34.76 -25.51
N SER A 17 15.14 -34.07 -25.57
CA SER A 17 13.92 -34.59 -26.21
C SER A 17 13.92 -34.30 -27.72
N PRO A 18 14.03 -35.31 -28.61
CA PRO A 18 14.04 -35.09 -30.05
C PRO A 18 12.66 -34.76 -30.63
N SER A 19 11.57 -35.05 -29.91
CA SER A 19 10.18 -34.83 -30.35
C SER A 19 9.64 -33.45 -30.00
N GLY A 20 10.40 -32.64 -29.27
CA GLY A 20 9.97 -31.34 -28.75
C GLY A 20 9.02 -31.39 -27.54
N GLU A 21 8.70 -32.60 -27.07
CA GLU A 21 7.94 -32.80 -25.83
C GLU A 21 8.77 -32.41 -24.59
N GLY A 22 8.09 -32.31 -23.44
CA GLY A 22 8.74 -32.10 -22.15
C GLY A 22 9.72 -33.21 -21.79
N ILE A 23 10.73 -32.92 -20.97
CA ILE A 23 11.57 -33.98 -20.36
C ILE A 23 10.72 -34.81 -19.40
N VAL A 24 9.85 -34.13 -18.64
CA VAL A 24 8.86 -34.75 -17.75
C VAL A 24 7.48 -34.57 -18.38
N ASN A 25 6.79 -35.68 -18.67
CA ASN A 25 5.44 -35.66 -19.25
C ASN A 25 4.43 -36.25 -18.25
N LEU A 26 3.52 -35.42 -17.76
CA LEU A 26 2.44 -35.80 -16.85
C LEU A 26 1.17 -36.03 -17.68
N ARG A 27 0.84 -37.30 -17.95
CA ARG A 27 -0.21 -37.69 -18.90
C ARG A 27 -1.39 -38.46 -18.28
N GLU A 28 -1.57 -38.34 -16.98
CA GLU A 28 -2.69 -38.98 -16.24
C GLU A 28 -3.19 -38.03 -15.15
N ASP A 29 -4.38 -38.29 -14.64
CA ASP A 29 -4.98 -37.49 -13.56
C ASP A 29 -4.22 -37.66 -12.23
N GLY A 30 -4.22 -36.59 -11.42
CA GLY A 30 -3.77 -36.66 -10.02
C GLY A 30 -2.27 -36.86 -9.82
N ILE A 31 -1.44 -36.66 -10.86
CA ILE A 31 0.01 -36.83 -10.74
C ILE A 31 0.59 -35.74 -9.82
N ARG A 32 1.42 -36.16 -8.86
CA ARG A 32 2.18 -35.30 -7.96
C ARG A 32 3.66 -35.36 -8.32
N PHE A 33 4.26 -34.23 -8.65
CA PHE A 33 5.66 -34.09 -9.03
C PHE A 33 6.35 -33.02 -8.17
N GLN A 34 7.31 -33.44 -7.34
CA GLN A 34 7.88 -32.60 -6.30
C GLN A 34 9.35 -32.92 -6.00
N GLY A 35 10.16 -31.87 -5.78
CA GLY A 35 11.51 -31.98 -5.24
C GLY A 35 12.60 -32.26 -6.27
N PHE A 36 12.38 -31.90 -7.54
CA PHE A 36 13.33 -32.13 -8.62
C PHE A 36 13.86 -30.83 -9.24
N THR A 37 15.07 -30.91 -9.80
CA THR A 37 15.59 -29.93 -10.77
C THR A 37 15.37 -30.47 -12.18
N VAL A 38 14.56 -29.80 -13.00
CA VAL A 38 14.29 -30.19 -14.40
C VAL A 38 14.97 -29.19 -15.33
N GLN A 39 15.95 -29.65 -16.11
CA GLN A 39 16.82 -28.74 -16.84
C GLN A 39 17.30 -29.21 -18.21
N ASN A 40 17.72 -28.22 -19.01
CA ASN A 40 18.49 -28.36 -20.23
C ASN A 40 17.86 -29.27 -21.31
N ASN A 41 16.56 -29.11 -21.60
CA ASN A 41 15.94 -29.75 -22.76
C ASN A 41 16.42 -29.16 -24.11
N GLN A 42 17.66 -29.42 -24.50
CA GLN A 42 18.31 -28.82 -25.68
C GLN A 42 17.91 -29.49 -27.02
N GLY A 43 16.84 -30.29 -27.04
CA GLY A 43 16.72 -31.40 -27.98
C GLY A 43 16.00 -31.25 -29.30
N SER A 44 15.32 -30.13 -29.62
CA SER A 44 14.60 -30.10 -30.89
C SER A 44 14.43 -28.72 -31.52
N ALA A 45 14.33 -28.73 -32.85
CA ALA A 45 13.91 -27.60 -33.67
C ALA A 45 12.42 -27.26 -33.51
N LEU A 46 11.66 -28.11 -32.81
CA LEU A 46 10.21 -27.99 -32.55
C LEU A 46 9.92 -27.48 -31.13
N GLY A 47 10.95 -27.13 -30.35
CA GLY A 47 10.80 -26.71 -28.96
C GLY A 47 11.32 -27.72 -27.94
N GLY A 48 11.25 -27.35 -26.66
CA GLY A 48 11.64 -28.20 -25.55
C GLY A 48 11.10 -27.64 -24.24
N TYR A 49 10.15 -28.33 -23.64
CA TYR A 49 9.64 -27.97 -22.32
C TYR A 49 10.45 -28.68 -21.23
N GLY A 50 10.58 -28.09 -20.06
CA GLY A 50 11.04 -28.84 -18.89
C GLY A 50 9.99 -29.87 -18.48
N ILE A 51 8.82 -29.36 -18.12
CA ILE A 51 7.66 -30.17 -17.70
C ILE A 51 6.50 -29.95 -18.68
N ASN A 52 5.76 -31.00 -18.98
CA ASN A 52 4.62 -30.99 -19.87
C ASN A 52 3.41 -31.65 -19.20
N THR A 53 2.26 -30.98 -19.28
CA THR A 53 0.94 -31.50 -18.89
C THR A 53 0.00 -31.42 -20.09
N VAL A 54 -1.03 -32.26 -20.09
CA VAL A 54 -1.94 -32.38 -21.23
C VAL A 54 -3.37 -32.01 -20.85
N VAL A 55 -4.08 -31.37 -21.79
CA VAL A 55 -5.44 -30.85 -21.59
C VAL A 55 -6.48 -31.93 -21.28
N GLY A 56 -6.23 -33.20 -21.62
CA GLY A 56 -7.17 -34.31 -21.37
C GLY A 56 -7.27 -34.74 -19.90
N HIS A 57 -6.35 -34.30 -19.05
CA HIS A 57 -6.24 -34.72 -17.64
C HIS A 57 -6.10 -33.51 -16.71
N SER A 58 -6.24 -33.74 -15.40
CA SER A 58 -6.26 -32.69 -14.38
C SER A 58 -5.81 -33.19 -12.99
N GLY A 59 -5.88 -32.32 -11.97
CA GLY A 59 -5.46 -32.66 -10.61
C GLY A 59 -3.94 -32.76 -10.44
N TYR A 60 -3.16 -32.19 -11.36
CA TYR A 60 -1.70 -32.17 -11.25
C TYR A 60 -1.27 -31.38 -10.01
N LEU A 61 -0.24 -31.84 -9.32
CA LEU A 61 0.49 -31.02 -8.34
C LEU A 61 1.97 -30.98 -8.72
N VAL A 62 2.42 -29.85 -9.24
CA VAL A 62 3.83 -29.56 -9.53
C VAL A 62 4.33 -28.59 -8.47
N THR A 63 5.14 -29.06 -7.52
CA THR A 63 5.53 -28.21 -6.38
C THR A 63 6.96 -28.39 -5.89
N ASN A 64 7.57 -27.34 -5.36
CA ASN A 64 8.92 -27.36 -4.80
C ASN A 64 9.98 -27.91 -5.79
N ASN A 65 9.87 -27.55 -7.07
CA ASN A 65 10.84 -27.91 -8.10
C ASN A 65 11.68 -26.68 -8.52
N VAL A 66 12.83 -26.95 -9.11
CA VAL A 66 13.61 -25.96 -9.89
C VAL A 66 13.47 -26.30 -11.37
N ILE A 67 13.01 -25.37 -12.20
CA ILE A 67 12.81 -25.58 -13.65
C ILE A 67 13.63 -24.53 -14.38
N GLN A 68 14.71 -24.96 -15.05
CA GLN A 68 15.70 -24.00 -15.57
C GLN A 68 16.39 -24.44 -16.85
N GLY A 69 16.88 -23.47 -17.63
CA GLY A 69 17.72 -23.74 -18.79
C GLY A 69 17.04 -24.55 -19.90
N ASN A 70 15.71 -24.61 -19.91
CA ASN A 70 14.93 -25.22 -20.98
C ASN A 70 14.56 -24.15 -22.03
N PRO A 71 14.15 -24.52 -23.24
CA PRO A 71 13.54 -23.55 -24.16
C PRO A 71 12.30 -22.89 -23.59
N ALA A 72 11.45 -23.63 -22.90
CA ALA A 72 10.36 -23.12 -22.07
C ALA A 72 10.27 -23.95 -20.79
N GLY A 73 9.90 -23.34 -19.66
CA GLY A 73 9.92 -24.03 -18.37
C GLY A 73 8.87 -25.14 -18.29
N MET A 74 7.59 -24.77 -18.34
CA MET A 74 6.48 -25.71 -18.23
C MET A 74 5.39 -25.41 -19.26
N TYR A 75 4.90 -26.46 -19.93
CA TYR A 75 3.68 -26.43 -20.71
C TYR A 75 2.51 -26.90 -19.85
N TYR A 76 1.63 -25.98 -19.49
CA TYR A 76 0.62 -26.17 -18.46
C TYR A 76 -0.81 -26.12 -19.00
N ASN A 77 -1.41 -27.29 -19.23
CA ASN A 77 -2.77 -27.44 -19.71
C ASN A 77 -3.52 -28.43 -18.80
N SER A 78 -4.82 -28.23 -18.61
CA SER A 78 -5.62 -29.04 -17.68
C SER A 78 -7.09 -29.02 -18.07
N SER A 79 -7.77 -30.17 -17.98
CA SER A 79 -9.22 -30.29 -18.23
C SER A 79 -10.07 -29.64 -17.15
N GLY A 80 -9.49 -29.36 -15.98
CA GLY A 80 -10.17 -28.70 -14.86
C GLY A 80 -11.15 -29.56 -14.05
N ALA A 81 -11.27 -30.86 -14.35
CA ALA A 81 -12.15 -31.77 -13.60
C ALA A 81 -11.76 -31.85 -12.11
N THR A 82 -10.46 -31.82 -11.82
CA THR A 82 -9.88 -31.60 -10.48
C THR A 82 -8.88 -30.45 -10.57
N GLN A 83 -8.84 -29.57 -9.57
CA GLN A 83 -7.98 -28.39 -9.62
C GLN A 83 -6.50 -28.80 -9.77
N SER A 84 -5.85 -28.33 -10.85
CA SER A 84 -4.42 -28.51 -11.06
C SER A 84 -3.64 -27.38 -10.40
N GLN A 85 -2.45 -27.66 -9.88
CA GLN A 85 -1.69 -26.73 -9.05
C GLN A 85 -0.20 -26.73 -9.45
N VAL A 86 0.32 -25.55 -9.76
CA VAL A 86 1.75 -25.28 -9.93
C VAL A 86 2.16 -24.33 -8.82
N THR A 87 2.80 -24.85 -7.77
CA THR A 87 3.02 -24.07 -6.55
C THR A 87 4.43 -24.16 -5.98
N ARG A 88 4.98 -23.04 -5.46
CA ARG A 88 6.29 -23.03 -4.77
C ARG A 88 7.46 -23.55 -5.62
N ASN A 89 7.44 -23.34 -6.93
CA ASN A 89 8.55 -23.68 -7.81
C ASN A 89 9.46 -22.47 -8.06
N CYS A 90 10.73 -22.72 -8.38
CA CYS A 90 11.66 -21.73 -8.90
C CYS A 90 11.85 -21.96 -10.40
N ILE A 91 11.37 -21.03 -11.24
CA ILE A 91 11.32 -21.18 -12.70
C ILE A 91 12.14 -20.07 -13.36
N ARG A 92 13.34 -20.38 -13.84
CA ARG A 92 14.32 -19.35 -14.21
C ARG A 92 15.12 -19.68 -15.46
N LEU A 93 15.53 -18.64 -16.18
CA LEU A 93 16.47 -18.76 -17.31
C LEU A 93 16.03 -19.80 -18.37
N ASN A 94 14.73 -19.97 -18.59
CA ASN A 94 14.22 -20.88 -19.61
C ASN A 94 14.22 -20.19 -20.97
N ASN A 95 15.42 -19.98 -21.51
CA ASN A 95 15.69 -19.12 -22.68
C ASN A 95 16.41 -19.82 -23.83
N THR A 96 16.72 -21.11 -23.68
CA THR A 96 17.62 -21.78 -24.63
C THR A 96 16.93 -22.01 -25.97
N GLY A 97 17.60 -21.76 -27.09
CA GLY A 97 16.97 -21.95 -28.40
C GLY A 97 15.80 -20.98 -28.67
N PHE A 98 15.93 -19.70 -28.34
CA PHE A 98 14.88 -18.68 -28.54
C PHE A 98 14.36 -18.51 -30.00
N GLN A 99 14.87 -19.29 -30.96
CA GLN A 99 14.43 -19.28 -32.37
C GLN A 99 13.63 -20.53 -32.77
N VAL A 100 13.33 -21.47 -31.86
CA VAL A 100 12.72 -22.78 -32.23
C VAL A 100 11.23 -22.96 -31.94
N GLN A 101 10.56 -22.14 -31.10
CA GLN A 101 9.09 -22.26 -30.91
C GLN A 101 8.42 -20.99 -30.32
N PRO A 102 7.11 -20.78 -30.51
CA PRO A 102 6.35 -19.66 -29.92
C PRO A 102 6.43 -19.60 -28.39
N ALA A 103 6.43 -20.77 -27.73
CA ALA A 103 6.49 -20.86 -26.27
C ALA A 103 7.89 -20.56 -25.68
N ALA A 104 8.94 -20.45 -26.52
CA ALA A 104 10.31 -20.32 -26.03
C ALA A 104 10.50 -19.00 -25.26
N GLY A 105 11.29 -19.03 -24.19
CA GLY A 105 11.48 -17.88 -23.32
C GLY A 105 10.44 -17.75 -22.21
N ASN A 106 9.36 -18.56 -22.20
CA ASN A 106 8.35 -18.49 -21.13
C ASN A 106 8.72 -19.39 -19.94
N GLY A 107 8.35 -18.96 -18.73
CA GLY A 107 8.41 -19.79 -17.53
C GLY A 107 7.32 -20.87 -17.53
N ILE A 108 6.06 -20.44 -17.51
CA ILE A 108 4.86 -21.27 -17.71
C ILE A 108 4.17 -20.80 -18.99
N TYR A 109 3.78 -21.74 -19.85
CA TYR A 109 3.06 -21.48 -21.09
C TYR A 109 1.82 -22.36 -21.20
N SER A 110 0.71 -21.82 -21.68
CA SER A 110 -0.53 -22.55 -21.95
C SER A 110 -1.18 -22.00 -23.22
N ASP A 111 -1.56 -22.87 -24.15
CA ASP A 111 -2.32 -22.51 -25.36
C ASP A 111 -3.35 -23.58 -25.77
N GLN A 112 -3.36 -24.75 -25.13
CA GLN A 112 -4.33 -25.83 -25.41
C GLN A 112 -5.54 -25.82 -24.47
N GLY A 113 -5.55 -24.93 -23.49
CA GLY A 113 -6.66 -24.74 -22.57
C GLY A 113 -6.26 -25.06 -21.15
N LEU A 114 -6.66 -24.18 -20.24
CA LEU A 114 -6.36 -24.28 -18.83
C LEU A 114 -7.61 -23.91 -18.05
N ASP A 115 -8.25 -24.91 -17.46
CA ASP A 115 -9.42 -24.73 -16.61
C ASP A 115 -9.12 -25.17 -15.16
N ASN A 116 -9.71 -24.45 -14.20
CA ASN A 116 -9.67 -24.74 -12.77
C ASN A 116 -8.23 -25.02 -12.30
N ALA A 117 -7.39 -24.00 -12.38
CA ALA A 117 -5.96 -24.13 -12.13
C ALA A 117 -5.46 -23.07 -11.16
N LEU A 118 -4.47 -23.43 -10.34
CA LEU A 118 -3.80 -22.54 -9.41
C LEU A 118 -2.32 -22.44 -9.78
N ILE A 119 -1.83 -21.22 -9.98
CA ILE A 119 -0.40 -20.89 -10.11
C ILE A 119 -0.05 -19.99 -8.93
N ASP A 120 0.54 -20.58 -7.88
CA ASP A 120 0.66 -19.88 -6.59
C ASP A 120 2.04 -20.00 -5.92
N ASN A 121 2.52 -18.90 -5.35
CA ASN A 121 3.81 -18.85 -4.65
C ASN A 121 5.03 -19.32 -5.48
N ASN A 122 5.03 -19.16 -6.80
CA ASN A 122 6.22 -19.47 -7.62
C ASN A 122 7.15 -18.25 -7.72
N ALA A 123 8.44 -18.51 -7.88
CA ALA A 123 9.45 -17.48 -8.15
C ALA A 123 10.00 -17.64 -9.58
N PHE A 124 9.90 -16.57 -10.35
CA PHE A 124 10.37 -16.46 -11.73
C PHE A 124 11.55 -15.50 -11.81
N PHE A 125 12.50 -15.80 -12.69
CA PHE A 125 13.71 -14.99 -12.83
C PHE A 125 14.30 -15.10 -14.24
N GLN A 126 14.43 -13.95 -14.91
CA GLN A 126 15.12 -13.80 -16.19
C GLN A 126 14.71 -14.82 -17.26
N ASN A 127 13.42 -15.16 -17.34
CA ASN A 127 12.86 -15.76 -18.55
C ASN A 127 12.68 -14.65 -19.60
N ARG A 128 13.02 -14.94 -20.86
CA ARG A 128 13.16 -13.91 -21.90
C ARG A 128 11.81 -13.34 -22.36
N ASN A 129 10.74 -14.12 -22.23
CA ASN A 129 9.37 -13.70 -22.46
C ASN A 129 8.63 -13.65 -21.10
N GLY A 130 7.33 -13.97 -21.06
CA GLY A 130 6.56 -13.97 -19.83
C GLY A 130 7.00 -15.03 -18.83
N ALA A 131 7.08 -14.66 -17.56
CA ALA A 131 7.13 -15.63 -16.45
C ALA A 131 5.94 -16.59 -16.55
N ILE A 132 4.75 -16.07 -16.83
CA ILE A 132 3.53 -16.83 -17.12
C ILE A 132 2.90 -16.26 -18.40
N THR A 133 2.63 -17.11 -19.37
CA THR A 133 1.92 -16.74 -20.60
C THR A 133 0.77 -17.73 -20.81
N LEU A 134 -0.46 -17.22 -20.70
CA LEU A 134 -1.71 -17.96 -20.93
C LEU A 134 -2.32 -17.45 -22.23
N ASP A 135 -1.97 -18.11 -23.33
CA ASP A 135 -2.12 -17.65 -24.72
C ASP A 135 -3.53 -17.86 -25.29
N LYS A 136 -3.80 -17.20 -26.43
CA LYS A 136 -5.11 -16.96 -27.04
C LYS A 136 -5.69 -18.09 -27.89
N PHE A 137 -5.10 -19.29 -27.91
CA PHE A 137 -5.58 -20.35 -28.83
C PHE A 137 -6.79 -21.11 -28.27
N GLN A 138 -6.84 -21.32 -26.96
CA GLN A 138 -7.94 -21.98 -26.26
C GLN A 138 -8.29 -21.17 -25.01
N ASN A 139 -9.47 -21.43 -24.45
CA ASN A 139 -9.96 -20.63 -23.32
C ASN A 139 -9.16 -20.91 -22.04
N ILE A 140 -8.96 -19.85 -21.27
CA ILE A 140 -8.41 -19.88 -19.92
C ILE A 140 -9.58 -19.63 -18.98
N VAL A 141 -9.89 -20.56 -18.08
CA VAL A 141 -11.14 -20.50 -17.30
C VAL A 141 -10.85 -20.76 -15.84
N ARG A 142 -11.30 -19.87 -14.94
CA ARG A 142 -11.15 -20.03 -13.48
C ARG A 142 -9.70 -20.35 -13.07
N VAL A 143 -8.76 -19.57 -13.59
CA VAL A 143 -7.34 -19.71 -13.26
C VAL A 143 -6.96 -18.65 -12.24
N ASP A 144 -6.46 -19.10 -11.10
CA ASP A 144 -5.99 -18.26 -10.01
C ASP A 144 -4.46 -18.15 -10.08
N ILE A 145 -3.94 -16.95 -10.29
CA ILE A 145 -2.51 -16.63 -10.37
C ILE A 145 -2.15 -15.74 -9.18
N ASN A 146 -1.64 -16.34 -8.11
CA ASN A 146 -1.51 -15.67 -6.82
C ASN A 146 -0.10 -15.71 -6.23
N HIS A 147 0.30 -14.67 -5.49
CA HIS A 147 1.55 -14.65 -4.70
C HIS A 147 2.82 -15.04 -5.45
N ASN A 148 2.85 -14.91 -6.79
CA ASN A 148 4.04 -15.19 -7.59
C ASN A 148 4.96 -13.97 -7.60
N VAL A 149 6.26 -14.22 -7.70
CA VAL A 149 7.27 -13.16 -7.84
C VAL A 149 7.94 -13.33 -9.18
N SER A 150 7.99 -12.27 -9.98
CA SER A 150 8.74 -12.19 -11.24
C SER A 150 9.86 -11.15 -11.10
N HIS A 151 11.04 -11.48 -11.61
CA HIS A 151 12.20 -10.59 -11.53
C HIS A 151 12.97 -10.62 -12.86
N GLN A 152 12.95 -9.47 -13.55
CA GLN A 152 13.63 -9.29 -14.83
C GLN A 152 13.18 -10.26 -15.94
N ASP A 153 11.96 -10.79 -15.84
CA ASP A 153 11.28 -11.45 -16.96
C ASP A 153 10.72 -10.37 -17.93
N GLU A 154 10.22 -10.72 -19.13
CA GLU A 154 9.56 -9.70 -19.98
C GLU A 154 8.28 -9.17 -19.33
N ALA A 155 7.44 -10.09 -18.86
CA ALA A 155 6.22 -9.83 -18.11
C ALA A 155 6.14 -10.81 -16.94
N LEU A 156 5.46 -10.43 -15.85
CA LEU A 156 5.01 -11.40 -14.87
C LEU A 156 3.93 -12.30 -15.48
N LEU A 157 2.97 -11.67 -16.16
CA LEU A 157 1.83 -12.36 -16.77
C LEU A 157 1.46 -11.75 -18.11
N ASN A 158 1.30 -12.62 -19.12
CA ASN A 158 0.51 -12.34 -20.31
C ASN A 158 -0.75 -13.22 -20.27
N ILE A 159 -1.94 -12.63 -20.36
CA ILE A 159 -3.21 -13.36 -20.30
C ILE A 159 -4.16 -12.97 -21.43
N PHE A 160 -4.73 -13.99 -22.08
CA PHE A 160 -5.65 -13.86 -23.21
C PHE A 160 -6.82 -14.80 -23.02
N ARG A 161 -8.00 -14.46 -23.58
CA ARG A 161 -9.19 -15.33 -23.61
C ARG A 161 -9.59 -15.90 -22.25
N SER A 162 -9.37 -15.12 -21.18
CA SER A 162 -9.71 -15.57 -19.84
C SER A 162 -11.18 -15.34 -19.51
N ASN A 163 -11.77 -16.26 -18.75
CA ASN A 163 -13.12 -16.14 -18.22
C ASN A 163 -13.07 -16.44 -16.72
N ASP A 164 -13.47 -15.46 -15.90
CA ASP A 164 -13.54 -15.56 -14.44
C ASP A 164 -12.21 -15.96 -13.76
N SER A 165 -11.09 -15.48 -14.30
CA SER A 165 -9.75 -15.70 -13.74
C SER A 165 -9.34 -14.56 -12.79
N VAL A 166 -8.45 -14.88 -11.86
CA VAL A 166 -7.97 -13.92 -10.85
C VAL A 166 -6.45 -13.87 -10.86
N VAL A 167 -5.90 -12.66 -10.88
CA VAL A 167 -4.47 -12.36 -10.80
C VAL A 167 -4.25 -11.51 -9.57
N ALA A 168 -3.88 -12.11 -8.44
CA ALA A 168 -3.84 -11.41 -7.18
C ALA A 168 -2.54 -11.50 -6.40
N ASP A 169 -2.20 -10.42 -5.68
CA ASP A 169 -1.14 -10.45 -4.66
C ASP A 169 0.25 -10.88 -5.23
N ASN A 170 0.49 -10.68 -6.53
CA ASN A 170 1.77 -10.98 -7.19
C ASN A 170 2.74 -9.79 -7.12
N GLN A 171 4.05 -10.06 -7.26
CA GLN A 171 5.11 -9.06 -7.25
C GLN A 171 5.94 -9.11 -8.55
N ALA A 172 5.96 -8.01 -9.29
CA ALA A 172 6.76 -7.83 -10.50
C ALA A 172 7.87 -6.81 -10.26
N VAL A 173 9.13 -7.19 -10.50
CA VAL A 173 10.30 -6.33 -10.26
C VAL A 173 11.20 -6.27 -11.49
N GLY A 174 11.32 -5.07 -12.07
CA GLY A 174 12.24 -4.80 -13.17
C GLY A 174 11.92 -5.55 -14.46
N ASN A 175 10.64 -5.83 -14.74
CA ASN A 175 10.23 -6.51 -15.96
C ASN A 175 10.49 -5.63 -17.20
N THR A 176 10.97 -6.22 -18.30
CA THR A 176 11.41 -5.42 -19.47
C THR A 176 10.25 -4.95 -20.36
N GLY A 177 9.06 -5.53 -20.21
CA GLY A 177 7.81 -5.13 -20.85
C GLY A 177 6.76 -4.71 -19.81
N ALA A 178 5.48 -4.85 -20.16
CA ALA A 178 4.40 -4.68 -19.20
C ALA A 178 4.47 -5.77 -18.13
N ALA A 179 4.40 -5.39 -16.85
CA ALA A 179 4.43 -6.39 -15.79
C ALA A 179 3.22 -7.34 -15.87
N ILE A 180 2.02 -6.79 -16.11
CA ILE A 180 0.82 -7.56 -16.39
C ILE A 180 0.24 -7.08 -17.72
N PHE A 181 0.21 -7.98 -18.69
CA PHE A 181 -0.35 -7.74 -20.00
C PHE A 181 -1.70 -8.46 -20.15
N ILE A 182 -2.75 -7.68 -20.39
CA ILE A 182 -4.11 -8.15 -20.64
C ILE A 182 -4.35 -8.06 -22.15
N GLY A 183 -4.39 -9.20 -22.80
CA GLY A 183 -4.58 -9.30 -24.24
C GLY A 183 -6.05 -9.33 -24.67
N ASP A 184 -6.28 -9.94 -25.83
CA ASP A 184 -7.60 -10.08 -26.44
C ASP A 184 -8.59 -10.90 -25.56
N ASP A 185 -9.88 -10.50 -25.59
CA ASP A 185 -11.05 -11.35 -25.27
C ASP A 185 -11.14 -11.87 -23.83
N ASN A 186 -10.78 -11.07 -22.83
CA ASN A 186 -10.95 -11.44 -21.42
C ASN A 186 -12.29 -10.95 -20.85
N HIS A 187 -12.98 -11.82 -20.09
CA HIS A 187 -14.29 -11.55 -19.48
C HIS A 187 -14.24 -11.81 -17.97
N GLY A 188 -14.60 -10.81 -17.17
CA GLY A 188 -14.65 -10.95 -15.70
C GLY A 188 -13.27 -11.12 -15.02
N LEU A 189 -12.18 -10.83 -15.74
CA LEU A 189 -10.81 -10.93 -15.22
C LEU A 189 -10.58 -9.93 -14.07
N GLN A 190 -10.06 -10.41 -12.96
CA GLN A 190 -9.73 -9.57 -11.80
C GLN A 190 -8.21 -9.49 -11.60
N VAL A 191 -7.64 -8.29 -11.71
CA VAL A 191 -6.24 -7.99 -11.45
C VAL A 191 -6.15 -7.18 -10.15
N LEU A 192 -5.84 -7.85 -9.04
CA LEU A 192 -6.04 -7.31 -7.70
C LEU A 192 -4.77 -7.31 -6.83
N ARG A 193 -4.48 -6.21 -6.13
CA ARG A 193 -3.43 -6.19 -5.08
C ARG A 193 -2.04 -6.62 -5.56
N ASN A 194 -1.75 -6.50 -6.85
CA ASN A 194 -0.42 -6.78 -7.38
C ASN A 194 0.51 -5.59 -7.12
N THR A 195 1.79 -5.88 -6.90
CA THR A 195 2.85 -4.86 -6.73
C THR A 195 3.78 -4.90 -7.93
N VAL A 196 3.93 -3.78 -8.63
CA VAL A 196 4.84 -3.61 -9.76
C VAL A 196 5.87 -2.54 -9.43
N GLN A 197 7.15 -2.85 -9.64
CA GLN A 197 8.26 -1.93 -9.38
C GLN A 197 9.27 -1.96 -10.53
N GLY A 198 9.51 -0.80 -11.16
CA GLY A 198 10.62 -0.64 -12.11
C GLY A 198 10.46 -1.34 -13.46
N SER A 199 9.25 -1.74 -13.83
CA SER A 199 8.95 -2.37 -15.13
C SER A 199 8.86 -1.35 -16.26
N TYR A 200 8.75 -1.79 -17.52
CA TYR A 200 8.51 -0.85 -18.63
C TYR A 200 7.12 -0.20 -18.51
N ASP A 201 6.06 -1.00 -18.61
CA ASP A 201 4.69 -0.61 -18.23
C ASP A 201 4.29 -1.33 -16.94
N GLY A 202 3.33 -0.78 -16.21
CA GLY A 202 2.74 -1.47 -15.06
C GLY A 202 1.74 -2.54 -15.48
N ILE A 203 0.49 -2.15 -15.72
CA ILE A 203 -0.59 -3.03 -16.18
C ILE A 203 -1.11 -2.48 -17.50
N ARG A 204 -0.94 -3.25 -18.59
CA ARG A 204 -1.34 -2.82 -19.94
C ARG A 204 -2.41 -3.75 -20.50
N ALA A 205 -3.56 -3.20 -20.83
CA ALA A 205 -4.54 -3.84 -21.70
C ALA A 205 -4.29 -3.43 -23.15
N GLN A 206 -4.20 -4.40 -24.06
CA GLN A 206 -3.93 -4.14 -25.47
C GLN A 206 -4.50 -5.25 -26.34
N THR A 207 -5.12 -4.87 -27.45
CA THR A 207 -5.59 -5.85 -28.44
C THR A 207 -4.61 -6.05 -29.59
N PHE A 208 -4.64 -7.24 -30.17
CA PHE A 208 -3.97 -7.60 -31.42
C PHE A 208 -4.95 -8.02 -32.51
N SER A 209 -6.16 -8.46 -32.15
CA SER A 209 -7.20 -8.91 -33.07
C SER A 209 -8.46 -8.04 -33.07
N ASN A 210 -8.42 -6.87 -32.43
CA ASN A 210 -9.56 -5.97 -32.21
C ASN A 210 -10.73 -6.63 -31.46
N VAL A 211 -10.45 -7.64 -30.64
CA VAL A 211 -11.43 -8.23 -29.71
C VAL A 211 -11.06 -7.77 -28.30
N GLY A 212 -11.77 -6.75 -27.83
CA GLY A 212 -11.56 -6.16 -26.51
C GLY A 212 -11.93 -7.10 -25.36
N SER A 213 -11.48 -6.74 -24.17
CA SER A 213 -11.87 -7.39 -22.93
C SER A 213 -13.00 -6.59 -22.26
N ASP A 214 -13.87 -7.27 -21.52
CA ASP A 214 -14.95 -6.64 -20.77
C ASP A 214 -15.06 -7.15 -19.33
N GLN A 215 -15.74 -6.37 -18.50
CA GLN A 215 -15.92 -6.67 -17.07
C GLN A 215 -14.60 -6.92 -16.33
N VAL A 216 -13.49 -6.36 -16.84
CA VAL A 216 -12.18 -6.48 -16.21
C VAL A 216 -12.14 -5.53 -15.00
N LEU A 217 -11.67 -6.03 -13.87
CA LEU A 217 -11.40 -5.23 -12.67
C LEU A 217 -9.91 -5.13 -12.43
N ILE A 218 -9.33 -3.95 -12.64
CA ILE A 218 -7.96 -3.63 -12.26
C ILE A 218 -8.04 -2.81 -10.98
N GLY A 219 -7.82 -3.43 -9.82
CA GLY A 219 -7.96 -2.68 -8.57
C GLY A 219 -7.08 -3.04 -7.40
N ASN A 220 -6.87 -2.06 -6.52
CA ASN A 220 -5.98 -2.17 -5.36
C ASN A 220 -4.51 -2.51 -5.72
N ASN A 221 -4.08 -2.31 -6.96
CA ASN A 221 -2.68 -2.57 -7.35
C ASN A 221 -1.78 -1.40 -6.96
N THR A 222 -0.51 -1.70 -6.68
CA THR A 222 0.54 -0.71 -6.43
C THR A 222 1.54 -0.75 -7.58
N VAL A 223 1.67 0.33 -8.35
CA VAL A 223 2.59 0.44 -9.49
C VAL A 223 3.56 1.59 -9.24
N GLN A 224 4.86 1.31 -9.27
CA GLN A 224 5.88 2.28 -8.88
C GLN A 224 7.06 2.33 -9.85
N ASN A 225 7.49 3.54 -10.21
CA ASN A 225 8.73 3.82 -10.95
C ASN A 225 8.84 3.06 -12.28
N VAL A 226 7.72 2.91 -13.00
CA VAL A 226 7.72 2.30 -14.33
C VAL A 226 8.26 3.30 -15.37
N THR A 227 8.89 2.83 -16.44
CA THR A 227 9.52 3.74 -17.42
C THR A 227 8.55 4.31 -18.45
N HIS A 228 7.35 3.74 -18.56
CA HIS A 228 6.28 4.14 -19.47
C HIS A 228 4.99 4.36 -18.64
N ASP A 229 3.86 3.74 -18.99
CA ASP A 229 2.57 3.99 -18.34
C ASP A 229 2.38 3.11 -17.10
N GLY A 230 1.71 3.67 -16.10
CA GLY A 230 1.33 2.93 -14.90
C GLY A 230 0.27 1.88 -15.19
N ILE A 231 -0.91 2.32 -15.58
CA ILE A 231 -2.00 1.46 -16.05
C ILE A 231 -2.50 2.03 -17.37
N SER A 232 -2.52 1.24 -18.43
CA SER A 232 -2.97 1.73 -19.74
C SER A 232 -3.96 0.79 -20.42
N ALA A 233 -4.94 1.39 -21.09
CA ALA A 233 -5.86 0.74 -21.99
C ALA A 233 -5.57 1.22 -23.42
N GLY A 234 -4.88 0.37 -24.18
CA GLY A 234 -4.63 0.60 -25.60
C GLY A 234 -5.91 0.53 -26.45
N PRO A 235 -5.81 0.71 -27.77
CA PRO A 235 -6.94 0.70 -28.69
C PRO A 235 -7.85 -0.52 -28.53
N ASN A 236 -9.16 -0.26 -28.45
CA ASN A 236 -10.21 -1.28 -28.39
C ASN A 236 -10.03 -2.34 -27.29
N SER A 237 -9.34 -2.02 -26.19
CA SER A 237 -8.89 -3.02 -25.22
C SER A 237 -9.82 -3.27 -24.05
N LEU A 238 -10.52 -2.25 -23.54
CA LEU A 238 -11.39 -2.39 -22.38
C LEU A 238 -12.77 -1.77 -22.63
N THR A 239 -13.83 -2.54 -22.44
CA THR A 239 -15.22 -2.04 -22.44
C THR A 239 -15.91 -2.39 -21.12
N GLY A 240 -16.70 -1.46 -20.56
CA GLY A 240 -17.47 -1.74 -19.34
C GLY A 240 -16.65 -2.25 -18.16
N SER A 241 -15.36 -1.90 -18.12
CA SER A 241 -14.38 -2.38 -17.14
C SER A 241 -14.12 -1.33 -16.06
N THR A 242 -13.48 -1.72 -14.96
CA THR A 242 -13.23 -0.85 -13.81
C THR A 242 -11.74 -0.79 -13.46
N VAL A 243 -11.20 0.43 -13.36
CA VAL A 243 -9.86 0.70 -12.82
C VAL A 243 -10.05 1.44 -11.51
N SER A 244 -9.86 0.77 -10.37
CA SER A 244 -10.17 1.40 -9.08
C SER A 244 -9.20 1.14 -7.94
N ASP A 245 -9.10 2.11 -7.04
CA ASP A 245 -8.36 1.96 -5.78
C ASP A 245 -6.86 1.62 -5.99
N ASN A 246 -6.29 1.90 -7.16
CA ASN A 246 -4.87 1.66 -7.44
C ASN A 246 -4.00 2.82 -6.94
N SER A 247 -2.77 2.52 -6.55
CA SER A 247 -1.72 3.50 -6.24
C SER A 247 -0.65 3.45 -7.32
N VAL A 248 -0.56 4.48 -8.15
CA VAL A 248 0.43 4.60 -9.22
C VAL A 248 1.35 5.79 -8.93
N THR A 249 2.66 5.56 -8.85
CA THR A 249 3.63 6.62 -8.56
C THR A 249 4.85 6.57 -9.46
N GLY A 250 5.26 7.73 -10.00
CA GLY A 250 6.54 7.87 -10.72
C GLY A 250 6.56 7.16 -12.08
N SER A 251 5.45 7.19 -12.83
CA SER A 251 5.41 6.67 -14.20
C SER A 251 6.20 7.57 -15.15
N GLY A 252 6.93 6.97 -16.08
CA GLY A 252 7.71 7.70 -17.08
C GLY A 252 6.85 8.39 -18.15
N HIS A 253 5.60 7.94 -18.33
CA HIS A 253 4.57 8.61 -19.14
C HIS A 253 3.35 8.91 -18.25
N ASP A 254 2.26 8.16 -18.37
CA ASP A 254 1.00 8.45 -17.70
C ASP A 254 0.75 7.57 -16.46
N GLY A 255 -0.04 8.08 -15.52
CA GLY A 255 -0.47 7.31 -14.34
C GLY A 255 -1.51 6.27 -14.75
N VAL A 256 -2.65 6.75 -15.25
CA VAL A 256 -3.65 5.96 -15.96
C VAL A 256 -3.90 6.57 -17.33
N LEU A 257 -3.79 5.79 -18.40
CA LEU A 257 -4.06 6.19 -19.78
C LEU A 257 -5.19 5.35 -20.40
N ILE A 258 -6.14 6.01 -21.06
CA ILE A 258 -7.09 5.37 -21.98
C ILE A 258 -6.93 5.97 -23.38
N GLU A 259 -6.50 5.15 -24.35
CA GLU A 259 -6.22 5.57 -25.73
C GLU A 259 -7.51 5.69 -26.60
N ASP A 260 -7.48 6.59 -27.59
CA ASP A 260 -8.60 6.95 -28.47
C ASP A 260 -8.51 6.32 -29.87
N GLU A 261 -8.99 5.09 -30.01
CA GLU A 261 -9.15 4.43 -31.32
C GLU A 261 -10.42 3.54 -31.37
N GLY A 262 -11.45 3.93 -30.61
CA GLY A 262 -12.69 3.16 -30.46
C GLY A 262 -12.56 2.00 -29.48
N GLY A 263 -13.71 1.42 -29.11
CA GLY A 263 -13.83 0.24 -28.24
C GLY A 263 -13.56 0.49 -26.75
N ASN A 264 -12.78 1.51 -26.39
CA ASN A 264 -12.61 1.93 -25.00
C ASN A 264 -13.80 2.78 -24.51
N SER A 265 -14.87 2.14 -24.03
CA SER A 265 -16.09 2.85 -23.64
C SER A 265 -16.79 2.25 -22.42
N GLY A 266 -17.50 3.10 -21.68
CA GLY A 266 -18.26 2.66 -20.50
C GLY A 266 -17.38 2.20 -19.34
N ASN A 267 -16.08 2.46 -19.39
CA ASN A 267 -15.18 2.12 -18.29
C ASN A 267 -15.36 3.10 -17.13
N VAL A 268 -15.07 2.62 -15.91
CA VAL A 268 -15.10 3.42 -14.68
C VAL A 268 -13.70 3.49 -14.10
N VAL A 269 -13.15 4.70 -13.99
CA VAL A 269 -11.85 4.96 -13.35
C VAL A 269 -12.09 5.72 -12.06
N THR A 270 -11.85 5.09 -10.90
CA THR A 270 -12.29 5.68 -9.63
C THR A 270 -11.41 5.38 -8.43
N ARG A 271 -11.29 6.36 -7.52
CA ARG A 271 -10.53 6.22 -6.25
C ARG A 271 -9.07 5.80 -6.42
N ASN A 272 -8.47 6.08 -7.58
CA ASN A 272 -7.03 5.85 -7.78
C ASN A 272 -6.23 7.01 -7.18
N VAL A 273 -5.04 6.70 -6.67
CA VAL A 273 -4.04 7.67 -6.21
C VAL A 273 -2.90 7.64 -7.22
N LEU A 274 -2.79 8.71 -8.01
CA LEU A 274 -1.93 8.80 -9.19
C LEU A 274 -1.00 10.00 -9.00
N GLN A 275 0.31 9.77 -8.89
CA GLN A 275 1.24 10.84 -8.49
C GLN A 275 2.58 10.77 -9.21
N GLY A 276 3.02 11.92 -9.73
CA GLY A 276 4.38 12.10 -10.21
C GLY A 276 4.65 11.40 -11.54
N SER A 277 3.60 11.19 -12.34
CA SER A 277 3.74 10.83 -13.75
C SER A 277 4.36 11.98 -14.54
N VAL A 278 5.22 11.67 -15.51
CA VAL A 278 5.93 12.71 -16.30
C VAL A 278 4.99 13.43 -17.26
N GLN A 279 4.03 12.72 -17.87
CA GLN A 279 3.05 13.28 -18.81
C GLN A 279 1.78 13.74 -18.07
N TYR A 280 0.83 12.84 -17.81
CA TYR A 280 -0.33 13.12 -16.97
C TYR A 280 -0.55 12.02 -15.93
N ASP A 281 -1.02 12.38 -14.74
CA ASP A 281 -1.44 11.37 -13.78
C ASP A 281 -2.72 10.67 -14.28
N CYS A 282 -3.64 11.42 -14.91
CA CYS A 282 -4.83 10.90 -15.57
C CYS A 282 -4.95 11.35 -17.03
N GLU A 283 -4.98 10.42 -17.98
CA GLU A 283 -5.25 10.72 -19.38
C GLU A 283 -6.35 9.81 -19.94
N ASP A 284 -7.30 10.42 -20.64
CA ASP A 284 -8.35 9.72 -21.36
C ASP A 284 -8.60 10.47 -22.67
N LEU A 285 -8.11 9.88 -23.75
CA LEU A 285 -8.18 10.49 -25.08
C LEU A 285 -9.53 10.25 -25.74
N THR A 286 -10.36 9.36 -25.20
CA THR A 286 -11.62 8.95 -25.85
C THR A 286 -12.62 10.11 -25.93
N THR A 287 -13.58 10.01 -26.86
CA THR A 287 -14.68 10.98 -26.99
C THR A 287 -16.03 10.33 -26.70
N GLY A 288 -16.86 10.96 -25.86
CA GLY A 288 -18.18 10.45 -25.51
C GLY A 288 -18.98 11.35 -24.56
N THR A 289 -19.83 10.75 -23.74
CA THR A 289 -20.76 11.45 -22.82
C THR A 289 -20.39 11.35 -21.34
N GLY A 290 -19.22 10.78 -21.05
CA GLY A 290 -18.65 10.61 -19.72
C GLY A 290 -17.96 11.87 -19.18
N THR A 291 -17.01 11.66 -18.26
CA THR A 291 -16.34 12.76 -17.55
C THR A 291 -15.54 13.60 -18.55
N ALA A 292 -15.67 14.93 -18.47
CA ALA A 292 -14.95 15.87 -19.33
C ALA A 292 -15.14 15.64 -20.85
N GLY A 293 -16.22 14.96 -21.27
CA GLY A 293 -16.51 14.68 -22.68
C GLY A 293 -15.86 13.40 -23.22
N THR A 294 -15.33 12.53 -22.35
CA THR A 294 -14.75 11.24 -22.77
C THR A 294 -15.79 10.12 -22.84
N ALA A 295 -15.44 8.94 -23.33
CA ALA A 295 -16.33 7.77 -23.37
C ALA A 295 -16.44 7.04 -22.01
N ASN A 296 -15.70 7.49 -20.99
CA ASN A 296 -15.54 6.81 -19.71
C ASN A 296 -15.90 7.72 -18.53
N THR A 297 -16.11 7.11 -17.37
CA THR A 297 -16.47 7.84 -16.14
C THR A 297 -15.29 7.88 -15.19
N TRP A 298 -14.83 9.08 -14.88
CA TRP A 298 -13.76 9.36 -13.92
C TRP A 298 -14.33 10.02 -12.66
N THR A 299 -14.11 9.43 -11.49
CA THR A 299 -14.65 9.92 -10.21
C THR A 299 -13.70 9.66 -9.04
N ASP A 300 -13.58 10.59 -8.10
CA ASP A 300 -12.85 10.42 -6.84
C ASP A 300 -11.37 9.98 -6.96
N ASN A 301 -10.74 10.16 -8.12
CA ASN A 301 -9.31 9.97 -8.28
C ASN A 301 -8.53 11.15 -7.65
N GLN A 302 -7.39 10.85 -7.04
CA GLN A 302 -6.45 11.82 -6.51
C GLN A 302 -5.25 11.91 -7.44
N ALA A 303 -5.12 13.04 -8.14
CA ALA A 303 -4.10 13.25 -9.14
C ALA A 303 -3.68 14.74 -9.17
N ALA A 304 -2.50 15.06 -9.68
CA ALA A 304 -2.03 16.43 -9.87
C ALA A 304 -2.30 16.94 -11.29
N THR A 305 -2.06 16.10 -12.28
CA THR A 305 -2.20 16.47 -13.70
C THR A 305 -3.26 15.61 -14.37
N SER A 306 -4.03 16.20 -15.29
CA SER A 306 -4.98 15.44 -16.09
C SER A 306 -5.19 16.03 -17.48
N ASN A 307 -5.49 15.14 -18.43
CA ASN A 307 -5.89 15.48 -19.79
C ASN A 307 -7.06 14.59 -20.27
N PRO A 308 -8.27 15.13 -20.45
CA PRO A 308 -8.67 16.53 -20.23
C PRO A 308 -8.56 17.00 -18.76
N ALA A 309 -8.43 18.31 -18.54
CA ALA A 309 -8.18 18.91 -17.23
C ALA A 309 -9.25 18.63 -16.13
N ALA A 310 -10.42 18.11 -16.50
CA ALA A 310 -11.52 17.81 -15.58
C ALA A 310 -11.68 16.31 -15.25
N LEU A 311 -10.79 15.43 -15.74
CA LEU A 311 -10.84 13.99 -15.41
C LEU A 311 -10.54 13.73 -13.93
N CYS A 312 -9.47 14.34 -13.43
CA CYS A 312 -8.98 14.16 -12.06
C CYS A 312 -8.63 15.53 -11.48
N PRO A 313 -9.63 16.30 -11.00
CA PRO A 313 -9.36 17.60 -10.42
C PRO A 313 -8.42 17.43 -9.22
N ALA A 314 -7.34 18.21 -9.21
CA ALA A 314 -6.38 18.17 -8.10
C ALA A 314 -7.08 18.50 -6.78
N ARG A 315 -6.93 17.63 -5.78
CA ARG A 315 -7.56 17.75 -4.46
C ARG A 315 -6.53 17.99 -3.35
N PRO A 316 -6.90 18.67 -2.26
CA PRO A 316 -6.04 18.80 -1.09
C PRO A 316 -5.91 17.47 -0.34
N SER A 317 -4.83 17.33 0.41
CA SER A 317 -4.62 16.29 1.42
C SER A 317 -3.97 16.98 2.61
N LEU A 318 -4.76 17.25 3.63
CA LEU A 318 -4.32 17.99 4.80
C LEU A 318 -3.30 17.17 5.58
N THR A 319 -2.40 17.85 6.26
CA THR A 319 -1.51 17.24 7.25
C THR A 319 -1.67 17.97 8.56
N ILE A 320 -1.41 17.28 9.67
CA ILE A 320 -1.37 17.92 10.98
C ILE A 320 -0.16 17.41 11.76
N GLU A 321 0.54 18.34 12.39
CA GLU A 321 1.61 18.06 13.34
C GLU A 321 1.28 18.72 14.67
N LYS A 322 1.65 18.05 15.77
CA LYS A 322 1.54 18.58 17.11
C LYS A 322 2.81 18.34 17.90
N THR A 323 3.32 19.39 18.55
CA THR A 323 4.54 19.32 19.36
C THR A 323 4.46 20.18 20.61
N HIS A 324 5.29 19.83 21.60
CA HIS A 324 5.59 20.66 22.77
C HIS A 324 7.10 20.67 23.05
N LYS A 325 7.54 21.61 23.88
CA LYS A 325 8.96 21.70 24.28
C LYS A 325 9.15 21.47 25.77
N GLY A 326 9.94 20.45 26.09
CA GLY A 326 10.32 20.10 27.46
C GLY A 326 9.16 19.57 28.29
N ASP A 327 9.45 19.15 29.52
CA ASP A 327 8.42 18.53 30.35
C ASP A 327 7.44 19.55 30.91
N PHE A 328 6.17 19.15 30.93
CA PHE A 328 5.14 19.91 31.63
C PHE A 328 5.33 19.76 33.14
N VAL A 329 5.09 20.83 33.90
CA VAL A 329 5.37 20.85 35.35
C VAL A 329 4.13 21.29 36.09
N GLY A 330 3.72 20.53 37.11
CA GLY A 330 2.59 20.89 37.96
C GLY A 330 2.69 22.32 38.51
N GLY A 331 1.58 23.05 38.48
CA GLY A 331 1.46 24.46 38.87
C GLY A 331 2.05 25.44 37.86
N ARG A 332 2.37 24.99 36.63
CA ARG A 332 2.80 25.84 35.52
C ARG A 332 1.94 25.58 34.29
N LYS A 333 1.97 26.52 33.36
CA LYS A 333 1.39 26.34 32.03
C LYS A 333 2.39 25.62 31.13
N GLY A 334 1.86 24.72 30.31
CA GLY A 334 2.57 24.13 29.17
C GLY A 334 1.97 24.65 27.86
N THR A 335 2.74 24.58 26.79
CA THR A 335 2.32 25.05 25.47
C THR A 335 2.51 23.95 24.44
N TYR A 336 1.47 23.72 23.67
CA TYR A 336 1.49 22.93 22.45
C TYR A 336 1.45 23.85 21.23
N THR A 337 2.19 23.45 20.19
CA THR A 337 2.16 24.03 18.85
C THR A 337 1.51 23.02 17.92
N ILE A 338 0.52 23.48 17.15
CA ILE A 338 -0.19 22.66 16.16
C ILE A 338 -0.02 23.35 14.79
N THR A 339 0.44 22.58 13.81
CA THR A 339 0.63 23.04 12.42
C THR A 339 -0.27 22.22 11.51
N VAL A 340 -0.98 22.89 10.60
CA VAL A 340 -1.79 22.23 9.57
C VAL A 340 -1.19 22.58 8.21
N GLY A 341 -0.87 21.56 7.43
CA GLY A 341 -0.35 21.68 6.07
C GLY A 341 -1.29 21.10 5.03
N ASN A 342 -0.91 21.22 3.76
CA ASN A 342 -1.54 20.54 2.64
C ASN A 342 -0.47 19.82 1.81
N ALA A 343 -0.37 18.50 1.97
CA ALA A 343 0.49 17.64 1.17
C ALA A 343 -0.18 17.13 -0.12
N GLY A 344 -1.45 17.49 -0.36
CA GLY A 344 -2.16 17.12 -1.57
C GLY A 344 -1.75 17.96 -2.78
N PRO A 345 -2.00 17.44 -3.99
CA PRO A 345 -1.61 18.11 -5.23
C PRO A 345 -2.48 19.34 -5.55
N GLY A 346 -3.68 19.44 -4.98
CA GLY A 346 -4.60 20.55 -5.18
C GLY A 346 -4.72 21.48 -3.99
N PRO A 347 -5.18 22.73 -4.20
CA PRO A 347 -5.50 23.63 -3.10
C PRO A 347 -6.75 23.14 -2.33
N THR A 348 -6.89 23.56 -1.07
CA THR A 348 -8.18 23.41 -0.38
C THR A 348 -9.27 24.20 -1.11
N ASN A 349 -10.51 23.71 -1.12
CA ASN A 349 -11.60 24.27 -1.93
C ASN A 349 -12.31 25.50 -1.30
N GLY A 350 -11.76 26.06 -0.22
CA GLY A 350 -12.36 27.19 0.51
C GLY A 350 -13.54 26.82 1.42
N SER A 351 -13.87 25.53 1.55
CA SER A 351 -14.74 25.05 2.63
C SER A 351 -14.00 25.05 3.97
N THR A 352 -14.74 24.96 5.08
CA THR A 352 -14.17 25.04 6.42
C THR A 352 -13.18 23.90 6.70
N VAL A 353 -11.97 24.27 7.15
CA VAL A 353 -11.00 23.39 7.80
C VAL A 353 -11.22 23.49 9.31
N THR A 354 -11.32 22.34 9.98
CA THR A 354 -11.55 22.24 11.43
C THR A 354 -10.42 21.47 12.09
N VAL A 355 -9.79 22.09 13.07
CA VAL A 355 -8.85 21.46 14.00
C VAL A 355 -9.60 21.17 15.30
N GLN A 356 -9.48 19.95 15.81
CA GLN A 356 -10.08 19.53 17.08
C GLN A 356 -9.02 18.87 17.95
N ASP A 357 -8.87 19.36 19.18
CA ASP A 357 -7.87 18.88 20.12
C ASP A 357 -8.50 18.17 21.33
N VAL A 358 -7.78 17.20 21.88
CA VAL A 358 -8.11 16.47 23.10
C VAL A 358 -6.87 16.44 24.01
N LEU A 359 -6.89 17.32 25.01
CA LEU A 359 -5.83 17.39 26.02
C LEU A 359 -5.72 16.09 26.85
N PRO A 360 -4.52 15.76 27.35
CA PRO A 360 -4.33 14.69 28.32
C PRO A 360 -5.24 14.87 29.54
N GLN A 361 -5.81 13.76 30.04
CA GLN A 361 -6.72 13.78 31.18
C GLN A 361 -6.13 14.57 32.36
N GLY A 362 -6.88 15.53 32.89
CA GLY A 362 -6.49 16.32 34.06
C GLY A 362 -5.63 17.55 33.74
N LEU A 363 -5.36 17.84 32.47
CA LEU A 363 -4.97 19.18 32.02
C LEU A 363 -6.23 19.96 31.61
N THR A 364 -6.16 21.29 31.68
CA THR A 364 -7.27 22.17 31.24
C THR A 364 -6.74 23.24 30.31
N ALA A 365 -7.47 23.52 29.24
CA ALA A 365 -7.09 24.58 28.30
C ALA A 365 -7.25 25.96 28.93
N VAL A 366 -6.25 26.82 28.75
CA VAL A 366 -6.27 28.23 29.18
C VAL A 366 -6.55 29.13 27.99
N SER A 367 -5.89 28.88 26.87
CA SER A 367 -6.06 29.64 25.63
C SER A 367 -5.72 28.77 24.44
N MET A 368 -6.42 28.98 23.33
CA MET A 368 -6.16 28.36 22.03
C MET A 368 -6.35 29.43 20.96
N SER A 369 -5.31 29.71 20.18
CA SER A 369 -5.35 30.81 19.20
C SER A 369 -4.27 30.65 18.13
N GLY A 370 -4.54 31.15 16.93
CA GLY A 370 -3.57 31.28 15.84
C GLY A 370 -4.03 32.35 14.84
N THR A 371 -3.11 32.95 14.09
CA THR A 371 -3.46 33.99 13.11
C THR A 371 -4.36 33.41 12.01
N GLY A 372 -5.51 34.05 11.78
CA GLY A 372 -6.51 33.59 10.81
C GLY A 372 -7.42 32.45 11.29
N TRP A 373 -7.17 31.91 12.48
CA TRP A 373 -8.01 30.87 13.09
C TRP A 373 -9.07 31.47 14.02
N THR A 374 -10.29 30.97 13.91
CA THR A 374 -11.35 31.22 14.89
C THR A 374 -11.39 30.06 15.88
N CYS A 375 -10.93 30.30 17.11
CA CYS A 375 -10.76 29.24 18.11
C CYS A 375 -11.73 29.36 19.29
N SER A 376 -12.18 28.21 19.79
CA SER A 376 -13.02 28.04 20.97
C SER A 376 -12.29 27.20 22.01
N VAL A 377 -11.93 27.80 23.14
CA VAL A 377 -11.26 27.11 24.26
C VAL A 377 -12.19 26.09 24.93
N ALA A 378 -13.51 26.37 24.96
CA ALA A 378 -14.50 25.50 25.60
C ALA A 378 -14.64 24.14 24.91
N THR A 379 -14.47 24.13 23.58
CA THR A 379 -14.57 22.92 22.75
C THR A 379 -13.22 22.44 22.23
N LEU A 380 -12.13 23.17 22.51
CA LEU A 380 -10.80 22.88 21.97
C LEU A 380 -10.77 22.76 20.44
N SER A 381 -11.49 23.64 19.77
CA SER A 381 -11.62 23.63 18.31
C SER A 381 -11.16 24.95 17.71
N CYS A 382 -10.52 24.89 16.55
CA CYS A 382 -10.22 26.04 15.71
C CYS A 382 -10.71 25.80 14.29
N THR A 383 -11.30 26.81 13.66
CA THR A 383 -11.77 26.75 12.27
C THR A 383 -11.23 27.89 11.42
N ARG A 384 -11.11 27.62 10.12
CA ARG A 384 -10.81 28.61 9.06
C ARG A 384 -11.34 28.13 7.71
N SER A 385 -11.32 28.97 6.68
CA SER A 385 -11.87 28.63 5.36
C SER A 385 -11.15 29.30 4.18
N ASP A 386 -10.06 30.03 4.41
CA ASP A 386 -9.23 30.54 3.33
C ASP A 386 -8.48 29.41 2.62
N VAL A 387 -8.18 29.59 1.34
CA VAL A 387 -7.57 28.55 0.52
C VAL A 387 -6.10 28.35 0.90
N LEU A 388 -5.73 27.12 1.28
CA LEU A 388 -4.35 26.65 1.39
C LEU A 388 -3.89 26.01 0.09
N ALA A 389 -2.87 26.59 -0.53
CA ALA A 389 -2.24 26.03 -1.73
C ALA A 389 -1.60 24.65 -1.46
N ALA A 390 -1.39 23.87 -2.51
CA ALA A 390 -0.62 22.63 -2.44
C ALA A 390 0.80 22.91 -1.91
N GLY A 391 1.28 22.07 -0.99
CA GLY A 391 2.60 22.19 -0.35
C GLY A 391 2.74 23.32 0.68
N ALA A 392 1.69 24.09 0.96
CA ALA A 392 1.72 25.20 1.92
C ALA A 392 1.25 24.79 3.32
N GLU A 393 1.54 25.64 4.31
CA GLU A 393 1.07 25.50 5.69
C GLU A 393 0.29 26.74 6.16
N TYR A 394 -0.70 26.53 7.01
CA TYR A 394 -1.37 27.61 7.72
C TYR A 394 -0.49 28.14 8.86
N PRO A 395 -0.69 29.40 9.29
CA PRO A 395 -0.12 29.89 10.54
C PRO A 395 -0.45 28.99 11.73
N VAL A 396 0.55 28.78 12.59
CA VAL A 396 0.48 27.86 13.74
C VAL A 396 -0.65 28.21 14.73
N ILE A 397 -1.27 27.18 15.29
CA ILE A 397 -2.17 27.30 16.45
C ILE A 397 -1.36 27.04 17.71
N THR A 398 -1.46 27.95 18.68
CA THR A 398 -0.88 27.81 20.02
C THR A 398 -1.95 27.44 21.02
N LEU A 399 -1.83 26.26 21.64
CA LEU A 399 -2.69 25.79 22.72
C LEU A 399 -1.91 25.81 24.04
N VAL A 400 -2.38 26.62 24.99
CA VAL A 400 -1.80 26.71 26.34
C VAL A 400 -2.65 25.90 27.30
N ALA A 401 -2.04 24.92 27.94
CA ALA A 401 -2.67 24.06 28.93
C ALA A 401 -2.19 24.41 30.35
N ASP A 402 -3.11 24.49 31.30
CA ASP A 402 -2.81 24.55 32.72
C ASP A 402 -2.56 23.14 33.26
N VAL A 403 -1.48 22.98 34.01
CA VAL A 403 -1.13 21.75 34.70
C VAL A 403 -1.42 21.95 36.18
N PRO A 404 -2.52 21.40 36.74
CA PRO A 404 -2.86 21.64 38.12
C PRO A 404 -1.80 21.05 39.06
N CYS A 405 -1.56 21.72 40.20
CA CYS A 405 -0.60 21.24 41.20
C CYS A 405 -0.90 19.83 41.76
N SER A 406 -2.15 19.38 41.66
CA SER A 406 -2.59 18.03 42.05
C SER A 406 -2.21 16.95 41.05
N ARG A 407 -1.76 17.30 39.85
CA ARG A 407 -1.39 16.35 38.80
C ARG A 407 -0.16 15.54 39.25
N LYS A 408 -0.35 14.23 39.41
CA LYS A 408 0.75 13.30 39.72
C LYS A 408 1.67 13.16 38.51
N PRO A 409 2.95 12.84 38.72
CA PRO A 409 3.85 12.52 37.62
C PRO A 409 3.27 11.39 36.77
N ALA A 410 3.18 11.64 35.47
CA ALA A 410 2.56 10.73 34.51
C ALA A 410 3.03 11.08 33.10
N GLN A 411 2.84 10.16 32.18
CA GLN A 411 2.87 10.45 30.75
C GLN A 411 1.42 10.60 30.27
N GLY A 412 1.12 11.73 29.63
CA GLY A 412 -0.13 11.96 28.92
C GLY A 412 0.09 11.82 27.43
N ILE A 413 -0.96 11.54 26.66
CA ILE A 413 -0.94 11.67 25.20
C ILE A 413 -1.95 12.76 24.88
N ASP A 414 -1.48 13.80 24.21
CA ASP A 414 -2.34 14.77 23.58
C ASP A 414 -2.65 14.31 22.15
N THR A 415 -3.90 14.47 21.70
CA THR A 415 -4.32 14.09 20.35
C THR A 415 -5.04 15.24 19.68
N VAL A 416 -4.67 15.53 18.44
CA VAL A 416 -5.33 16.54 17.61
C VAL A 416 -5.70 15.94 16.26
N THR A 417 -6.85 16.36 15.73
CA THR A 417 -7.31 15.99 14.41
C THR A 417 -7.55 17.22 13.53
N VAL A 418 -7.44 17.04 12.21
CA VAL A 418 -7.88 18.02 11.21
C VAL A 418 -8.80 17.38 10.18
N THR A 419 -9.85 18.11 9.79
CA THR A 419 -10.82 17.72 8.77
C THR A 419 -11.23 18.90 7.89
N GLY A 420 -11.79 18.63 6.72
CA GLY A 420 -12.45 19.63 5.87
C GLY A 420 -11.56 20.23 4.78
N GLY A 421 -11.87 21.44 4.31
CA GLY A 421 -11.13 22.09 3.23
C GLY A 421 -11.21 21.38 1.87
N GLY A 422 -12.11 20.42 1.70
CA GLY A 422 -12.20 19.58 0.49
C GLY A 422 -11.37 18.30 0.55
N ASP A 423 -10.63 18.07 1.64
CA ASP A 423 -10.07 16.76 1.96
C ASP A 423 -11.17 15.89 2.59
N SER A 424 -11.32 14.66 2.11
CA SER A 424 -12.30 13.70 2.61
C SER A 424 -11.77 12.88 3.80
N ALA A 425 -10.47 12.89 4.05
CA ALA A 425 -9.84 12.17 5.15
C ALA A 425 -9.84 13.00 6.45
N THR A 426 -9.76 12.28 7.58
CA THR A 426 -9.42 12.87 8.88
C THR A 426 -7.96 12.55 9.19
N HIS A 427 -7.14 13.57 9.42
CA HIS A 427 -5.74 13.37 9.78
C HIS A 427 -5.56 13.59 11.28
N THR A 428 -4.69 12.78 11.90
CA THR A 428 -4.48 12.77 13.35
C THR A 428 -3.00 12.89 13.67
N ALA A 429 -2.67 13.75 14.63
CA ALA A 429 -1.35 13.81 15.25
C ALA A 429 -1.45 13.59 16.76
N THR A 430 -0.39 13.07 17.35
CA THR A 430 -0.30 12.85 18.80
C THR A 430 1.02 13.34 19.35
N ASP A 431 1.00 13.79 20.60
CA ASP A 431 2.18 14.33 21.27
C ASP A 431 2.30 13.78 22.71
N PRO A 432 3.16 12.78 22.96
CA PRO A 432 3.37 12.21 24.28
C PRO A 432 4.01 13.22 25.23
N THR A 433 3.27 13.67 26.23
CA THR A 433 3.66 14.72 27.16
C THR A 433 4.08 14.14 28.50
N THR A 434 5.34 14.37 28.88
CA THR A 434 5.83 14.02 30.21
C THR A 434 5.45 15.09 31.21
N ILE A 435 4.78 14.71 32.30
CA ILE A 435 4.37 15.62 33.37
C ILE A 435 5.21 15.35 34.63
N ARG A 436 5.90 16.38 35.11
CA ARG A 436 6.72 16.38 36.32
C ARG A 436 6.04 17.10 37.48
N PRO A 437 6.40 16.74 38.73
CA PRO A 437 5.86 17.41 39.91
C PRO A 437 6.39 18.84 40.02
N GLY A 438 5.51 19.79 40.34
CA GLY A 438 5.89 21.16 40.62
C GLY A 438 6.64 21.31 41.93
N LYS A 439 7.86 21.86 41.91
CA LYS A 439 8.62 22.15 43.14
C LYS A 439 7.86 23.11 44.09
N HIS A 440 7.02 23.98 43.53
CA HIS A 440 6.19 24.94 44.27
C HIS A 440 4.83 24.36 44.71
N CYS A 441 4.45 23.17 44.24
CA CYS A 441 3.19 22.51 44.57
C CYS A 441 3.25 21.66 45.85
N LYS A 442 4.29 21.83 46.67
CA LYS A 442 4.39 21.13 47.96
C LYS A 442 3.34 21.70 48.93
N LYS A 443 2.51 20.81 49.49
CA LYS A 443 1.44 21.13 50.46
C LYS A 443 1.94 22.04 51.61
N PRO A 444 1.12 22.95 52.15
CA PRO A 444 1.43 23.60 53.43
C PRO A 444 1.66 22.52 54.50
N LYS A 445 2.66 22.72 55.36
CA LYS A 445 2.89 21.82 56.51
C LYS A 445 1.61 21.77 57.35
N PRO A 446 1.13 20.61 57.82
CA PRO A 446 -0.01 20.57 58.72
C PRO A 446 0.37 21.30 60.01
N HIS A 447 -0.46 22.24 60.46
CA HIS A 447 -0.32 22.86 61.77
C HIS A 447 -0.32 21.75 62.83
N LYS A 448 0.79 21.65 63.56
CA LYS A 448 0.99 20.67 64.62
C LYS A 448 0.01 21.00 65.77
N PRO A 449 -0.86 20.08 66.23
CA PRO A 449 -1.68 20.35 67.39
C PRO A 449 -0.78 20.42 68.63
N THR A 450 -0.86 21.51 69.39
CA THR A 450 -0.18 21.64 70.68
C THR A 450 -0.74 20.61 71.66
N LYS A 451 0.10 19.67 72.08
CA LYS A 451 -0.24 18.68 73.13
C LYS A 451 -0.27 19.37 74.50
N PRO A 452 -1.28 19.09 75.35
CA PRO A 452 -1.29 19.54 76.75
C PRO A 452 -0.64 18.49 77.66
N HIS A 453 0.22 18.91 78.60
CA HIS A 453 0.62 18.11 79.78
C HIS A 453 0.95 19.06 80.93
N LYS A 454 0.11 19.14 81.98
CA LYS A 454 -0.09 18.30 83.18
C LYS A 454 0.97 18.52 84.29
N PRO A 455 0.56 18.52 85.58
CA PRO A 455 1.18 19.31 86.65
C PRO A 455 2.03 18.50 87.65
N HIS A 456 2.59 19.22 88.64
CA HIS A 456 3.22 18.81 89.93
C HIS A 456 4.77 18.76 89.99
N ARG A 457 5.48 19.14 91.06
CA ARG A 457 5.25 19.20 92.53
C ARG A 457 6.26 20.21 93.21
N PRO A 458 6.32 20.44 94.56
CA PRO A 458 6.62 21.75 95.17
C PRO A 458 7.91 21.87 96.04
N HIS A 459 8.26 23.13 96.35
CA HIS A 459 9.09 23.69 97.47
C HIS A 459 10.57 23.24 97.65
N LYS A 460 11.54 24.12 98.00
CA LYS A 460 11.68 24.91 99.25
C LYS A 460 12.85 25.97 99.12
N PRO A 461 13.24 26.76 100.15
CA PRO A 461 13.21 28.23 100.14
C PRO A 461 14.60 28.92 100.05
N HIS A 462 14.62 30.17 99.56
CA HIS A 462 15.80 31.05 99.69
C HIS A 462 15.61 32.15 100.75
N LYS A 463 16.68 32.32 101.53
CA LYS A 463 16.90 33.23 102.66
C LYS A 463 16.67 34.71 102.32
N LYS A 464 16.07 35.45 103.27
CA LYS A 464 16.17 36.92 103.43
C LYS A 464 17.57 37.30 103.98
N PRO A 465 18.03 38.52 103.67
CA PRO A 465 18.29 39.53 104.72
C PRO A 465 17.55 40.83 104.38
N GLY A 466 16.86 41.48 105.31
CA GLY A 466 17.43 42.38 106.32
C GLY A 466 16.96 43.80 105.99
N ASP A 467 15.74 44.16 106.36
CA ASP A 467 15.38 44.96 107.54
C ASP A 467 15.75 46.44 107.45
N HIS A 468 14.73 47.28 107.20
CA HIS A 468 14.63 48.63 107.77
C HIS A 468 13.14 49.02 107.87
N ARG A 469 12.62 48.95 109.10
CA ARG A 469 11.55 49.78 109.65
C ARG A 469 12.21 50.76 110.64
N PRO A 470 11.67 51.96 110.93
CA PRO A 470 10.38 52.14 111.63
C PRO A 470 9.46 53.22 110.98
N VAL A 471 8.13 53.13 111.05
CA VAL A 471 7.20 53.64 112.11
C VAL A 471 7.41 55.14 112.34
N ALA A 472 6.42 56.03 112.17
CA ALA A 472 5.32 56.27 113.11
C ALA A 472 4.26 57.19 112.47
N THR A 473 2.97 56.83 112.52
CA THR A 473 1.91 57.24 113.48
C THR A 473 1.13 58.47 113.05
N GLY A 474 -0.20 58.30 113.06
CA GLY A 474 -1.27 59.24 112.78
C GLY A 474 -2.53 58.44 112.54
#